data_AF-A0AAW9QJX3-F1
#
_entry.id   AF-A0AAW9QJX3-F1
#
_cell.length_a   1.000
_cell.length_b   1.000
_cell.length_c   1.000
_cell.angle_alpha   90.00
_cell.angle_beta   90.00
_cell.angle_gamma   90.00
#
_symmetry.space_group_name_H-M   'P 1'
#
loop_
_entity.id
_entity.type
_entity.pdbx_description
1 polymer ?
#
loop_
_entity_poly.entity_id
_entity_poly.type
_entity_poly.pdbx_seq_one_letter_code
_entity_poly.pdbx_strand_id
1 'polypeptide(L)'
;MSKQPYALAVLAAALAAAVPAQAQSRFDEVQKQVAASLSAIMPNGPSEVVNRLMNVRPDGAISRGFVPGRVSQAVFGRNTPSVAPDCRITTTPAKEADEGLCTLDLGSRDDPSGGYVALSYSKNIGMGNIKYFRRAAFQPGASEEPKPIRLTDEDAYKQALAFAELVGIPKSEIPLPPPGATRLFPVQTLVAGTELDRGKEARQYALQKVVTLPRAFAVPGGLLRDPATGRQLNHVIAPGSAVIAVDDAGIQFARVDGWSDAQMDPKLDAKLAKSLSTLTGEIAEDLYNEGVRQIGSMSILISLRKAYPHPDDPNPPLCPVCGVLRPALKVIVSQAPATRIETSEKAFAAPGLVREYDLVQQIESERAAR
;
A
#
# COMPACT_ATOMS: atom_id res chain seq x y z
N MET A 1 -75.84 28.40 -7.92
CA MET A 1 -74.53 28.52 -8.61
C MET A 1 -73.52 29.01 -7.60
N SER A 2 -72.75 28.11 -7.00
CA SER A 2 -71.81 28.47 -5.93
C SER A 2 -70.69 27.42 -5.83
N LYS A 3 -69.48 27.96 -5.65
CA LYS A 3 -68.25 27.41 -5.04
C LYS A 3 -67.21 26.68 -5.93
N GLN A 4 -66.07 27.39 -5.98
CA GLN A 4 -64.66 27.09 -6.27
C GLN A 4 -64.17 25.64 -6.16
N PRO A 5 -63.01 25.37 -6.80
CA PRO A 5 -61.91 24.75 -6.06
C PRO A 5 -60.57 25.50 -6.23
N TYR A 6 -60.03 25.99 -5.11
CA TYR A 6 -58.59 26.20 -4.89
C TYR A 6 -58.18 25.21 -3.80
N ALA A 7 -57.47 24.11 -4.13
CA ALA A 7 -56.68 23.33 -3.18
C ALA A 7 -56.03 22.13 -3.87
N LEU A 8 -55.04 22.33 -4.74
CA LEU A 8 -54.23 21.21 -5.28
C LEU A 8 -52.77 21.62 -5.61
N ALA A 9 -52.20 22.57 -4.86
CA ALA A 9 -50.83 23.06 -5.11
C ALA A 9 -49.86 22.94 -3.91
N VAL A 10 -50.26 22.39 -2.76
CA VAL A 10 -49.44 22.44 -1.54
C VAL A 10 -48.68 21.13 -1.21
N LEU A 11 -49.04 19.99 -1.80
CA LEU A 11 -48.41 18.70 -1.46
C LEU A 11 -47.16 18.32 -2.29
N ALA A 12 -46.93 18.95 -3.45
CA ALA A 12 -45.76 18.64 -4.29
C ALA A 12 -44.47 19.36 -3.84
N ALA A 13 -44.58 20.47 -3.11
CA ALA A 13 -43.41 21.23 -2.64
C ALA A 13 -42.77 20.62 -1.37
N ALA A 14 -43.53 19.88 -0.55
CA ALA A 14 -43.03 19.30 0.71
C ALA A 14 -42.12 18.08 0.49
N LEU A 15 -42.36 17.26 -0.55
CA LEU A 15 -41.48 16.14 -0.90
C LEU A 15 -40.18 16.58 -1.59
N ALA A 16 -40.19 17.71 -2.31
CA ALA A 16 -38.98 18.26 -2.92
C ALA A 16 -38.04 18.94 -1.91
N ALA A 17 -38.56 19.45 -0.79
CA ALA A 17 -37.78 20.04 0.30
C ALA A 17 -37.20 19.01 1.29
N ALA A 18 -37.76 17.80 1.36
CA ALA A 18 -37.31 16.74 2.26
C ALA A 18 -36.02 16.03 1.76
N VAL A 19 -35.85 15.91 0.45
CA VAL A 19 -34.67 15.27 -0.17
C VAL A 19 -33.36 16.04 0.10
N PRO A 20 -33.27 17.37 -0.07
CA PRO A 20 -32.03 18.11 0.25
C PRO A 20 -31.72 18.08 1.75
N ALA A 21 -32.72 18.08 2.64
CA ALA A 21 -32.50 18.00 4.08
C ALA A 21 -31.94 16.63 4.53
N GLN A 22 -32.41 15.54 3.90
CA GLN A 22 -31.90 14.19 4.19
C GLN A 22 -30.51 13.94 3.60
N ALA A 23 -30.20 14.53 2.44
CA ALA A 23 -28.87 14.48 1.86
C ALA A 23 -27.85 15.30 2.69
N GLN A 24 -28.24 16.51 3.12
CA GLN A 24 -27.39 17.38 3.93
C GLN A 24 -27.08 16.74 5.29
N SER A 25 -28.09 16.19 5.97
CA SER A 25 -27.88 15.53 7.27
C SER A 25 -26.94 14.31 7.20
N ARG A 26 -26.95 13.57 6.09
CA ARG A 26 -26.01 12.45 5.88
C ARG A 26 -24.59 12.94 5.59
N PHE A 27 -24.45 14.02 4.83
CA PHE A 27 -23.14 14.64 4.61
C PHE A 27 -22.54 15.17 5.91
N ASP A 28 -23.34 15.88 6.73
CA ASP A 28 -22.92 16.42 8.01
C ASP A 28 -22.47 15.29 8.98
N GLU A 29 -23.12 14.12 8.93
CA GLU A 29 -22.72 12.95 9.71
C GLU A 29 -21.37 12.38 9.26
N VAL A 30 -21.16 12.22 7.96
CA VAL A 30 -19.86 11.80 7.40
C VAL A 30 -18.77 12.80 7.81
N GLN A 31 -19.04 14.10 7.65
CA GLN A 31 -18.11 15.17 8.02
C GLN A 31 -17.74 15.13 9.50
N LYS A 32 -18.73 14.93 10.38
CA LYS A 32 -18.51 14.81 11.83
C LYS A 32 -17.63 13.61 12.19
N GLN A 33 -17.86 12.46 11.56
CA GLN A 33 -17.05 11.26 11.79
C GLN A 33 -15.61 11.44 11.31
N VAL A 34 -15.41 12.04 10.13
CA VAL A 34 -14.09 12.41 9.61
C VAL A 34 -13.37 13.35 10.57
N ALA A 35 -14.03 14.43 11.01
CA ALA A 35 -13.46 15.41 11.94
C ALA A 35 -13.01 14.75 13.26
N ALA A 36 -13.82 13.84 13.81
CA ALA A 36 -13.51 13.13 15.03
C ALA A 36 -12.27 12.23 14.87
N SER A 37 -12.18 11.47 13.78
CA SER A 37 -11.01 10.62 13.52
C SER A 37 -9.74 11.42 13.28
N LEU A 38 -9.81 12.53 12.52
CA LEU A 38 -8.64 13.39 12.29
C LEU A 38 -8.15 14.05 13.59
N SER A 39 -9.08 14.53 14.43
CA SER A 39 -8.73 15.15 15.72
C SER A 39 -8.04 14.15 16.66
N ALA A 40 -8.42 12.87 16.61
CA ALA A 40 -7.81 11.83 17.43
C ALA A 40 -6.35 11.54 17.05
N ILE A 41 -6.01 11.59 15.75
CA ILE A 41 -4.64 11.31 15.28
C ILE A 41 -3.79 12.58 15.11
N MET A 42 -4.39 13.77 15.16
CA MET A 42 -3.71 15.07 15.03
C MET A 42 -4.26 16.08 16.04
N PRO A 43 -4.13 15.84 17.35
CA PRO A 43 -4.75 16.69 18.38
C PRO A 43 -4.25 18.13 18.36
N ASN A 44 -3.01 18.35 17.92
CA ASN A 44 -2.38 19.66 17.81
C ASN A 44 -2.41 20.22 16.38
N GLY A 45 -3.16 19.57 15.49
CA GLY A 45 -3.34 19.97 14.10
C GLY A 45 -2.28 19.45 13.11
N PRO A 46 -2.56 19.55 11.80
CA PRO A 46 -1.70 18.98 10.75
C PRO A 46 -0.30 19.61 10.67
N SER A 47 -0.15 20.90 10.99
CA SER A 47 1.15 21.59 10.94
C SER A 47 2.20 20.95 11.84
N GLU A 48 1.82 20.42 13.01
CA GLU A 48 2.76 19.72 13.87
C GLU A 48 3.22 18.40 13.23
N VAL A 49 2.30 17.65 12.64
CA VAL A 49 2.62 16.39 11.95
C VAL A 49 3.57 16.66 10.78
N VAL A 50 3.29 17.67 9.96
CA VAL A 50 4.17 18.07 8.86
C VAL A 50 5.56 18.46 9.40
N ASN A 51 5.62 19.28 10.45
CA ASN A 51 6.87 19.66 11.13
C ASN A 51 7.71 18.45 11.56
N ARG A 52 7.08 17.44 12.15
CA ARG A 52 7.77 16.20 12.55
C ARG A 52 8.25 15.41 11.34
N LEU A 53 7.39 15.25 10.33
CA LEU A 53 7.69 14.42 9.16
C LEU A 53 8.76 15.02 8.24
N MET A 54 8.91 16.34 8.15
CA MET A 54 10.00 16.98 7.39
C MET A 54 11.40 16.61 7.88
N ASN A 55 11.51 16.13 9.12
CA ASN A 55 12.77 15.67 9.70
C ASN A 55 13.09 14.21 9.37
N VAL A 56 12.18 13.49 8.72
CA VAL A 56 12.45 12.14 8.22
C VAL A 56 13.61 12.22 7.22
N ARG A 57 14.53 11.25 7.34
CA ARG A 57 15.68 11.10 6.45
C ARG A 57 15.65 9.66 5.93
N PRO A 58 15.15 9.43 4.69
CA PRO A 58 15.33 8.16 4.01
C PRO A 58 16.84 7.89 3.89
N ASP A 59 17.34 6.94 4.68
CA ASP A 59 18.77 6.68 4.84
C ASP A 59 19.28 5.61 3.87
N GLY A 60 18.36 4.82 3.29
CA GLY A 60 18.63 3.81 2.30
C GLY A 60 18.08 4.16 0.92
N ALA A 61 18.81 3.76 -0.11
CA ALA A 61 18.35 3.78 -1.49
C ALA A 61 18.49 2.35 -2.01
N ILE A 62 17.41 1.78 -2.55
CA ILE A 62 17.43 0.41 -3.10
C ILE A 62 18.46 0.32 -4.23
N SER A 63 18.66 1.41 -4.98
CA SER A 63 19.71 1.49 -6.01
C SER A 63 21.13 1.34 -5.49
N ARG A 64 21.42 1.70 -4.23
CA ARG A 64 22.74 1.51 -3.63
C ARG A 64 22.97 0.06 -3.21
N GLY A 65 21.90 -0.64 -2.81
CA GLY A 65 21.97 -2.01 -2.32
C GLY A 65 21.82 -3.07 -3.42
N PHE A 66 21.11 -2.73 -4.51
CA PHE A 66 20.81 -3.66 -5.59
C PHE A 66 21.97 -3.77 -6.58
N VAL A 67 22.60 -4.94 -6.63
CA VAL A 67 23.67 -5.25 -7.58
C VAL A 67 23.19 -6.36 -8.52
N PRO A 68 22.85 -6.07 -9.79
CA PRO A 68 22.22 -7.03 -10.70
C PRO A 68 22.96 -8.37 -10.81
N GLY A 69 24.30 -8.33 -10.90
CA GLY A 69 25.12 -9.53 -10.98
C GLY A 69 25.03 -10.41 -9.73
N ARG A 70 25.05 -9.80 -8.53
CA ARG A 70 24.92 -10.51 -7.24
C ARG A 70 23.54 -11.13 -7.09
N VAL A 71 22.49 -10.37 -7.42
CA VAL A 71 21.11 -10.86 -7.34
C VAL A 71 20.87 -11.98 -8.35
N SER A 72 21.33 -11.81 -9.59
CA SER A 72 21.24 -12.83 -10.63
C SER A 72 21.96 -14.13 -10.22
N GLN A 73 23.19 -14.03 -9.70
CA GLN A 73 23.94 -15.20 -9.23
C GLN A 73 23.24 -15.90 -8.05
N ALA A 74 22.67 -15.13 -7.10
CA ALA A 74 21.95 -15.71 -5.97
C ALA A 74 20.65 -16.40 -6.39
N VAL A 75 19.95 -15.87 -7.40
CA VAL A 75 18.67 -16.39 -7.88
C VAL A 75 18.83 -17.58 -8.83
N PHE A 76 19.74 -17.49 -9.80
CA PHE A 76 19.91 -18.48 -10.87
C PHE A 76 21.07 -19.47 -10.61
N GLY A 77 21.87 -19.21 -9.57
CA GLY A 77 23.01 -20.05 -9.20
C GLY A 77 24.12 -20.00 -10.25
N ARG A 78 24.54 -21.18 -10.73
CA ARG A 78 25.56 -21.32 -11.78
C ARG A 78 24.99 -21.24 -13.20
N ASN A 79 23.66 -21.21 -13.34
CA ASN A 79 23.02 -21.17 -14.64
C ASN A 79 23.03 -19.75 -15.20
N THR A 80 23.25 -19.62 -16.50
CA THR A 80 23.17 -18.33 -17.19
C THR A 80 21.72 -18.11 -17.63
N PRO A 81 20.99 -17.13 -17.06
CA PRO A 81 19.64 -16.82 -17.51
C PRO A 81 19.66 -16.15 -18.90
N SER A 82 18.57 -16.28 -19.64
CA SER A 82 18.27 -15.39 -20.75
C SER A 82 18.00 -14.00 -20.21
N VAL A 83 18.47 -12.97 -20.90
CA VAL A 83 18.30 -11.56 -20.51
C VAL A 83 17.51 -10.87 -21.61
N ALA A 84 16.42 -10.19 -21.23
CA ALA A 84 15.60 -9.44 -22.18
C ALA A 84 16.45 -8.39 -22.93
N PRO A 85 16.32 -8.24 -24.26
CA PRO A 85 17.20 -7.37 -25.06
C PRO A 85 17.14 -5.89 -24.63
N ASP A 86 16.01 -5.46 -24.12
CA ASP A 86 15.73 -4.09 -23.72
C ASP A 86 16.22 -3.76 -22.29
N CYS A 87 16.79 -4.72 -21.57
CA CYS A 87 17.39 -4.52 -20.24
C CYS A 87 18.48 -3.44 -20.21
N ARG A 88 19.14 -3.18 -21.35
CA ARG A 88 20.20 -2.17 -21.48
C ARG A 88 19.67 -0.79 -21.88
N ILE A 89 18.40 -0.69 -22.23
CA ILE A 89 17.76 0.55 -22.67
C ILE A 89 17.06 1.15 -21.45
N THR A 90 17.61 2.22 -20.89
CA THR A 90 17.06 2.88 -19.69
C THR A 90 16.27 4.16 -19.99
N THR A 91 16.16 4.52 -21.27
CA THR A 91 15.43 5.70 -21.75
C THR A 91 14.54 5.37 -22.93
N THR A 92 13.40 6.03 -23.03
CA THR A 92 12.48 5.93 -24.17
C THR A 92 13.02 6.69 -25.39
N PRO A 93 12.44 6.50 -26.59
CA PRO A 93 12.78 7.31 -27.77
C PRO A 93 12.57 8.82 -27.58
N ALA A 94 11.68 9.23 -26.68
CA ALA A 94 11.46 10.61 -26.29
C ALA A 94 12.54 11.16 -25.33
N LYS A 95 13.57 10.35 -25.01
CA LYS A 95 14.64 10.65 -24.04
C LYS A 95 14.15 10.80 -22.60
N GLU A 96 12.98 10.27 -22.30
CA GLU A 96 12.46 10.15 -20.94
C GLU A 96 13.00 8.86 -20.31
N ALA A 97 12.99 8.78 -18.99
CA ALA A 97 13.40 7.56 -18.30
C ALA A 97 12.39 6.43 -18.56
N ASP A 98 12.90 5.24 -18.89
CA ASP A 98 12.07 4.06 -19.14
C ASP A 98 11.60 3.43 -17.81
N GLU A 99 10.30 3.45 -17.57
CA GLU A 99 9.65 2.85 -16.40
C GLU A 99 9.51 1.32 -16.50
N GLY A 100 9.93 0.73 -17.62
CA GLY A 100 9.88 -0.69 -17.88
C GLY A 100 10.72 -1.55 -16.94
N LEU A 101 10.52 -2.86 -17.05
CA LEU A 101 11.26 -3.86 -16.27
C LEU A 101 12.30 -4.54 -17.15
N CYS A 102 13.52 -4.68 -16.65
CA CYS A 102 14.48 -5.64 -17.17
C CYS A 102 14.11 -7.02 -16.62
N THR A 103 13.94 -8.02 -17.50
CA THR A 103 13.60 -9.39 -17.11
C THR A 103 14.71 -10.36 -17.48
N LEU A 104 15.07 -11.21 -16.53
CA LEU A 104 15.95 -12.35 -16.70
C LEU A 104 15.15 -13.61 -16.40
N ASP A 105 15.31 -14.66 -17.20
CA ASP A 105 14.62 -15.91 -16.96
C ASP A 105 15.42 -17.16 -17.35
N LEU A 106 15.00 -18.29 -16.79
CA LEU A 106 15.57 -19.61 -17.01
C LEU A 106 14.45 -20.63 -17.07
N GLY A 107 14.46 -21.48 -18.11
CA GLY A 107 13.38 -22.43 -18.41
C GLY A 107 12.35 -21.85 -19.37
N SER A 108 11.21 -22.54 -19.53
CA SER A 108 10.13 -22.10 -20.41
C SER A 108 8.93 -21.62 -19.60
N ARG A 109 8.48 -20.39 -19.87
CA ARG A 109 7.26 -19.84 -19.28
C ARG A 109 6.03 -20.66 -19.70
N ASP A 110 6.01 -21.09 -20.96
CA ASP A 110 4.86 -21.69 -21.64
C ASP A 110 4.75 -23.21 -21.42
N ASP A 111 5.78 -23.84 -20.87
CA ASP A 111 5.72 -25.23 -20.41
C ASP A 111 5.28 -25.26 -18.95
N PRO A 112 4.00 -25.55 -18.63
CA PRO A 112 3.54 -25.56 -17.25
C PRO A 112 4.24 -26.64 -16.41
N SER A 113 4.68 -27.74 -17.01
CA SER A 113 5.30 -28.88 -16.32
C SER A 113 6.79 -28.64 -16.02
N GLY A 114 7.43 -27.78 -16.81
CA GLY A 114 8.84 -27.43 -16.69
C GLY A 114 9.13 -26.46 -15.54
N GLY A 115 10.34 -26.61 -14.97
CA GLY A 115 10.86 -25.64 -14.02
C GLY A 115 11.09 -24.28 -14.70
N TYR A 116 10.74 -23.20 -14.00
CA TYR A 116 10.87 -21.84 -14.51
C TYR A 116 11.28 -20.89 -13.40
N VAL A 117 12.23 -20.00 -13.69
CA VAL A 117 12.68 -18.96 -12.77
C VAL A 117 12.70 -17.65 -13.52
N ALA A 118 12.12 -16.60 -12.95
CA ALA A 118 12.14 -15.26 -13.52
C ALA A 118 12.49 -14.23 -12.45
N LEU A 119 13.34 -13.28 -12.82
CA LEU A 119 13.68 -12.09 -12.05
C LEU A 119 13.43 -10.87 -12.96
N SER A 120 12.50 -10.02 -12.57
CA SER A 120 12.26 -8.73 -13.21
C SER A 120 12.57 -7.60 -12.23
N TYR A 121 13.22 -6.54 -12.68
CA TYR A 121 13.45 -5.35 -11.86
C TYR A 121 13.34 -4.08 -12.71
N SER A 122 12.99 -2.96 -12.10
CA SER A 122 12.94 -1.67 -12.80
C SER A 122 14.26 -1.37 -13.51
N LYS A 123 14.19 -1.02 -14.80
CA LYS A 123 15.35 -0.57 -15.57
C LYS A 123 16.04 0.62 -14.88
N ASN A 124 15.21 1.50 -14.31
CA ASN A 124 15.61 2.51 -13.35
C ASN A 124 15.35 2.00 -11.92
N ILE A 125 16.32 1.30 -11.33
CA ILE A 125 16.13 0.60 -10.05
C ILE A 125 15.67 1.50 -8.90
N GLY A 126 15.96 2.82 -8.95
CA GLY A 126 15.45 3.80 -7.99
C GLY A 126 13.92 3.97 -7.98
N MET A 127 13.18 3.36 -8.92
CA MET A 127 11.73 3.21 -8.83
C MET A 127 11.30 2.12 -7.82
N GLY A 128 12.16 1.15 -7.55
CA GLY A 128 11.99 0.15 -6.50
C GLY A 128 11.01 -0.97 -6.79
N ASN A 129 10.79 -1.34 -8.07
CA ASN A 129 9.99 -2.51 -8.41
C ASN A 129 10.89 -3.71 -8.71
N ILE A 130 10.61 -4.84 -8.05
CA ILE A 130 11.32 -6.12 -8.24
C ILE A 130 10.29 -7.25 -8.18
N LYS A 131 10.37 -8.19 -9.10
CA LYS A 131 9.54 -9.40 -9.13
C LYS A 131 10.45 -10.59 -9.26
N TYR A 132 10.24 -11.58 -8.41
CA TYR A 132 10.89 -12.87 -8.46
C TYR A 132 9.83 -13.94 -8.44
N PHE A 133 10.00 -14.93 -9.31
CA PHE A 133 9.11 -16.07 -9.39
C PHE A 133 9.92 -17.33 -9.66
N ARG A 134 9.57 -18.40 -8.96
CA ARG A 134 10.11 -19.72 -9.15
C ARG A 134 8.96 -20.71 -9.20
N ARG A 135 8.99 -21.56 -10.22
CA ARG A 135 8.16 -22.74 -10.39
C ARG A 135 9.07 -23.94 -10.43
N ALA A 136 8.87 -24.89 -9.52
CA ALA A 136 9.49 -26.20 -9.61
C ALA A 136 8.89 -26.99 -10.77
N ALA A 137 9.69 -27.84 -11.42
CA ALA A 137 9.14 -28.80 -12.37
C ALA A 137 8.19 -29.76 -11.63
N PHE A 138 7.08 -30.12 -12.27
CA PHE A 138 6.15 -31.10 -11.71
C PHE A 138 5.70 -32.07 -12.79
N GLN A 139 5.29 -33.28 -12.37
CA GLN A 139 4.77 -34.29 -13.28
C GLN A 139 3.24 -34.18 -13.35
N PRO A 140 2.66 -33.85 -14.51
CA PRO A 140 1.21 -33.83 -14.67
C PRO A 140 0.60 -35.20 -14.34
N GLY A 141 -0.49 -35.21 -13.58
CA GLY A 141 -1.17 -36.44 -13.17
C GLY A 141 -0.54 -37.17 -11.98
N ALA A 142 0.51 -36.61 -11.35
CA ALA A 142 0.99 -37.10 -10.07
C ALA A 142 -0.13 -37.02 -9.01
N SER A 143 -0.39 -38.14 -8.33
CA SER A 143 -1.42 -38.25 -7.29
C SER A 143 -0.90 -37.93 -5.89
N GLU A 144 0.32 -37.41 -5.78
CA GLU A 144 0.92 -37.07 -4.49
C GLU A 144 0.23 -35.85 -3.89
N GLU A 145 -0.24 -35.99 -2.64
CA GLU A 145 -0.77 -34.86 -1.89
C GLU A 145 0.34 -33.82 -1.61
N PRO A 146 0.03 -32.52 -1.58
CA PRO A 146 0.99 -31.49 -1.20
C PRO A 146 1.56 -31.77 0.20
N LYS A 147 2.88 -31.75 0.33
CA LYS A 147 3.54 -31.91 1.64
C LYS A 147 3.38 -30.61 2.43
N PRO A 148 2.80 -30.63 3.64
CA PRO A 148 2.73 -29.45 4.48
C PRO A 148 4.15 -28.94 4.79
N ILE A 149 4.33 -27.62 4.69
CA ILE A 149 5.61 -26.99 5.04
C ILE A 149 5.94 -27.16 6.52
N ARG A 150 7.23 -27.25 6.82
CA ARG A 150 7.76 -27.34 8.20
C ARG A 150 8.31 -26.01 8.70
N LEU A 151 8.41 -25.03 7.81
CA LEU A 151 8.94 -23.70 8.10
C LEU A 151 8.16 -22.98 9.20
N THR A 152 8.87 -22.49 10.22
CA THR A 152 8.30 -21.63 11.26
C THR A 152 8.09 -20.21 10.76
N ASP A 153 7.23 -19.42 11.43
CA ASP A 153 7.03 -18.01 11.07
C ASP A 153 8.31 -17.18 11.25
N GLU A 154 9.11 -17.50 12.26
CA GLU A 154 10.40 -16.84 12.52
C GLU A 154 11.41 -17.14 11.41
N ASP A 155 11.54 -18.40 10.99
CA ASP A 155 12.47 -18.78 9.93
C ASP A 155 12.04 -18.22 8.58
N ALA A 156 10.74 -18.20 8.29
CA ALA A 156 10.19 -17.56 7.10
C ALA A 156 10.50 -16.05 7.08
N TYR A 157 10.33 -15.38 8.22
CA TYR A 157 10.65 -13.95 8.34
C TYR A 157 12.15 -13.70 8.15
N LYS A 158 13.03 -14.52 8.74
CA LYS A 158 14.49 -14.43 8.53
C LYS A 158 14.87 -14.61 7.06
N GLN A 159 14.30 -15.60 6.37
CA GLN A 159 14.54 -15.81 4.94
C GLN A 159 14.05 -14.63 4.10
N ALA A 160 12.87 -14.09 4.41
CA ALA A 160 12.34 -12.91 3.74
C ALA A 160 13.22 -11.67 3.93
N LEU A 161 13.74 -11.44 5.14
CA LEU A 161 14.68 -10.35 5.41
C LEU A 161 16.02 -10.52 4.68
N ALA A 162 16.54 -11.74 4.59
CA ALA A 162 17.75 -12.03 3.84
C ALA A 162 17.56 -11.80 2.33
N PHE A 163 16.40 -12.18 1.79
CA PHE A 163 16.06 -11.89 0.40
C PHE A 163 15.86 -10.38 0.16
N ALA A 164 15.18 -9.68 1.07
CA ALA A 164 15.02 -8.23 1.01
C ALA A 164 16.38 -7.51 0.95
N GLU A 165 17.31 -7.89 1.82
CA GLU A 165 18.70 -7.37 1.81
C GLU A 165 19.44 -7.70 0.51
N LEU A 166 19.29 -8.93 -0.01
CA LEU A 166 19.88 -9.33 -1.28
C LEU A 166 19.45 -8.40 -2.42
N VAL A 167 18.16 -8.08 -2.49
CA VAL A 167 17.58 -7.18 -3.50
C VAL A 167 17.71 -5.70 -3.16
N GLY A 168 18.51 -5.36 -2.15
CA GLY A 168 18.90 -3.98 -1.83
C GLY A 168 17.92 -3.22 -0.95
N ILE A 169 16.89 -3.87 -0.40
CA ILE A 169 15.98 -3.22 0.55
C ILE A 169 16.76 -2.87 1.83
N PRO A 170 16.78 -1.60 2.27
CA PRO A 170 17.45 -1.20 3.50
C PRO A 170 16.72 -1.72 4.75
N LYS A 171 17.47 -2.31 5.68
CA LYS A 171 16.92 -2.80 6.95
C LYS A 171 16.31 -1.69 7.81
N SER A 172 16.84 -0.48 7.71
CA SER A 172 16.33 0.72 8.41
C SER A 172 14.92 1.12 7.96
N GLU A 173 14.49 0.67 6.77
CA GLU A 173 13.18 1.00 6.20
C GLU A 173 12.13 -0.08 6.45
N ILE A 174 12.50 -1.16 7.15
CA ILE A 174 11.58 -2.23 7.56
C ILE A 174 11.27 -2.01 9.05
N PRO A 175 10.01 -1.71 9.41
CA PRO A 175 9.67 -1.46 10.80
C PRO A 175 9.79 -2.73 11.63
N LEU A 176 10.36 -2.60 12.83
CA LEU A 176 10.38 -3.66 13.82
C LEU A 176 9.08 -3.63 14.65
N PRO A 177 8.55 -4.80 15.04
CA PRO A 177 7.41 -4.87 15.93
C PRO A 177 7.74 -4.16 17.26
N PRO A 178 6.78 -3.41 17.84
CA PRO A 178 7.00 -2.77 19.13
C PRO A 178 7.18 -3.82 20.24
N PRO A 179 7.89 -3.47 21.33
CA PRO A 179 8.02 -4.36 22.49
C PRO A 179 6.66 -4.83 23.02
N GLY A 180 6.51 -6.15 23.21
CA GLY A 180 5.28 -6.76 23.70
C GLY A 180 4.16 -6.92 22.66
N ALA A 181 4.46 -6.80 21.36
CA ALA A 181 3.51 -7.14 20.30
C ALA A 181 3.14 -8.64 20.36
N THR A 182 1.84 -8.95 20.33
CA THR A 182 1.33 -10.34 20.31
C THR A 182 1.61 -11.03 18.98
N ARG A 183 1.63 -10.28 17.89
CA ARG A 183 2.05 -10.74 16.56
C ARG A 183 3.45 -10.22 16.26
N LEU A 184 4.44 -11.09 16.48
CA LEU A 184 5.85 -10.74 16.32
C LEU A 184 6.28 -10.63 14.85
N PHE A 185 5.70 -11.44 13.97
CA PHE A 185 6.09 -11.50 12.57
C PHE A 185 4.90 -11.21 11.64
N PRO A 186 5.09 -10.40 10.58
CA PRO A 186 4.06 -10.14 9.58
C PRO A 186 3.95 -11.32 8.60
N VAL A 187 3.73 -12.52 9.13
CA VAL A 187 3.67 -13.78 8.39
C VAL A 187 2.23 -14.30 8.40
N GLN A 188 1.81 -14.79 7.24
CA GLN A 188 0.57 -15.51 7.03
C GLN A 188 0.90 -16.87 6.41
N THR A 189 0.07 -17.87 6.66
CA THR A 189 0.25 -19.19 6.04
C THR A 189 -0.78 -19.33 4.93
N LEU A 190 -0.32 -19.56 3.69
CA LEU A 190 -1.17 -19.97 2.59
C LEU A 190 -1.53 -21.44 2.78
N VAL A 191 -2.82 -21.72 2.81
CA VAL A 191 -3.37 -23.05 3.03
C VAL A 191 -4.25 -23.44 1.85
N ALA A 192 -4.06 -24.64 1.32
CA ALA A 192 -4.99 -25.26 0.37
C ALA A 192 -5.91 -26.24 1.10
N GLY A 193 -7.22 -26.11 0.89
CA GLY A 193 -8.22 -27.06 1.38
C GLY A 193 -8.62 -28.07 0.31
N THR A 194 -9.02 -29.27 0.73
CA THR A 194 -9.75 -30.20 -0.14
C THR A 194 -11.23 -29.84 -0.22
N GLU A 195 -11.93 -30.27 -1.27
CA GLU A 195 -13.39 -30.20 -1.30
C GLU A 195 -14.00 -30.89 -0.06
N LEU A 196 -15.04 -30.28 0.49
CA LEU A 196 -15.83 -30.84 1.60
C LEU A 196 -16.77 -31.92 1.04
N ASP A 197 -16.40 -33.19 1.23
CA ASP A 197 -17.39 -34.26 1.19
C ASP A 197 -18.37 -34.07 2.36
N ARG A 198 -19.68 -34.15 2.10
CA ARG A 198 -20.71 -34.02 3.16
C ARG A 198 -20.39 -34.96 4.33
N GLY A 199 -20.09 -34.39 5.49
CA GLY A 199 -19.84 -35.11 6.74
C GLY A 199 -18.36 -35.38 7.08
N LYS A 200 -17.39 -34.86 6.31
CA LYS A 200 -15.96 -34.92 6.63
C LYS A 200 -15.37 -33.52 6.77
N GLU A 201 -14.45 -33.33 7.71
CA GLU A 201 -13.65 -32.09 7.78
C GLU A 201 -12.75 -31.99 6.54
N ALA A 202 -12.73 -30.82 5.91
CA ALA A 202 -11.80 -30.55 4.80
C ALA A 202 -10.36 -30.69 5.29
N ARG A 203 -9.54 -31.48 4.60
CA ARG A 203 -8.11 -31.51 4.87
C ARG A 203 -7.49 -30.21 4.42
N GLN A 204 -6.57 -29.69 5.23
CA GLN A 204 -5.86 -28.45 4.97
C GLN A 204 -4.36 -28.72 4.87
N TYR A 205 -3.74 -28.20 3.81
CA TYR A 205 -2.31 -28.31 3.55
C TYR A 205 -1.68 -26.93 3.61
N ALA A 206 -0.79 -26.71 4.57
CA ALA A 206 0.02 -25.50 4.63
C ALA A 206 1.05 -25.53 3.49
N LEU A 207 0.91 -24.64 2.51
CA LEU A 207 1.72 -24.66 1.29
C LEU A 207 2.91 -23.70 1.36
N GLN A 208 2.70 -22.49 1.88
CA GLN A 208 3.72 -21.43 1.88
C GLN A 208 3.52 -20.48 3.07
N LYS A 209 4.61 -19.87 3.54
CA LYS A 209 4.57 -18.70 4.41
C LYS A 209 4.66 -17.45 3.54
N VAL A 210 3.71 -16.54 3.71
CA VAL A 210 3.67 -15.24 3.02
C VAL A 210 4.07 -14.17 4.02
N VAL A 211 5.18 -13.51 3.75
CA VAL A 211 5.73 -12.41 4.56
C VAL A 211 5.41 -11.09 3.87
N THR A 212 4.85 -10.14 4.61
CA THR A 212 4.60 -8.77 4.12
C THR A 212 5.48 -7.77 4.86
N LEU A 213 6.35 -7.09 4.14
CA LEU A 213 7.24 -6.05 4.67
C LEU A 213 6.71 -4.69 4.20
N PRO A 214 6.03 -3.90 5.06
CA PRO A 214 5.70 -2.53 4.72
C PRO A 214 6.97 -1.67 4.78
N ARG A 215 7.06 -0.66 3.92
CA ARG A 215 8.08 0.37 4.04
C ARG A 215 7.67 1.39 5.10
N ALA A 216 8.60 1.73 5.99
CA ALA A 216 8.39 2.79 6.97
C ALA A 216 9.70 3.50 7.29
N PHE A 217 9.62 4.76 7.72
CA PHE A 217 10.79 5.51 8.17
C PHE A 217 10.67 5.89 9.63
N ALA A 218 11.80 5.89 10.33
CA ALA A 218 11.89 6.46 11.66
C ALA A 218 11.61 7.97 11.62
N VAL A 219 10.81 8.44 12.59
CA VAL A 219 10.52 9.87 12.78
C VAL A 219 11.34 10.36 13.98
N PRO A 220 12.35 11.23 13.77
CA PRO A 220 13.13 11.77 14.86
C PRO A 220 12.25 12.49 15.89
N GLY A 221 12.39 12.15 17.17
CA GLY A 221 11.53 12.69 18.24
C GLY A 221 10.09 12.15 18.25
N GLY A 222 9.80 11.13 17.43
CA GLY A 222 8.53 10.44 17.30
C GLY A 222 7.42 11.26 16.62
N LEU A 223 6.40 10.56 16.15
CA LEU A 223 5.27 11.11 15.40
C LEU A 223 4.11 11.48 16.30
N LEU A 224 3.61 10.51 17.08
CA LEU A 224 2.50 10.67 18.01
C LEU A 224 2.82 10.00 19.32
N ARG A 225 2.27 10.51 20.41
CA ARG A 225 2.30 9.86 21.72
C ARG A 225 0.89 9.54 22.13
N ASP A 226 0.61 8.26 22.34
CA ASP A 226 -0.66 7.82 22.90
C ASP A 226 -0.76 8.33 24.35
N PRO A 227 -1.74 9.19 24.67
CA PRO A 227 -1.89 9.73 26.02
C PRO A 227 -2.30 8.66 27.04
N ALA A 228 -2.97 7.58 26.63
CA ALA A 228 -3.45 6.54 27.54
C ALA A 228 -2.33 5.57 27.94
N THR A 229 -1.49 5.16 26.98
CA THR A 229 -0.43 4.17 27.22
C THR A 229 0.97 4.79 27.35
N GLY A 230 1.10 6.07 27.01
CA GLY A 230 2.39 6.76 26.93
C GLY A 230 3.27 6.30 25.76
N ARG A 231 2.81 5.33 24.95
CA ARG A 231 3.56 4.75 23.82
C ARG A 231 3.74 5.77 22.72
N GLN A 232 4.93 5.78 22.13
CA GLN A 232 5.29 6.69 21.06
C GLN A 232 5.29 5.95 19.72
N LEU A 233 4.56 6.48 18.74
CA LEU A 233 4.63 6.05 17.36
C LEU A 233 5.89 6.66 16.75
N ASN A 234 6.93 5.85 16.59
CA ASN A 234 8.26 6.31 16.15
C ASN A 234 8.51 6.13 14.65
N HIS A 235 7.55 5.58 13.91
CA HIS A 235 7.68 5.34 12.48
C HIS A 235 6.47 5.91 11.73
N VAL A 236 6.71 6.34 10.51
CA VAL A 236 5.68 6.71 9.53
C VAL A 236 5.70 5.71 8.38
N ILE A 237 4.54 5.25 7.95
CA ILE A 237 4.42 4.36 6.79
C ILE A 237 4.76 5.16 5.53
N ALA A 238 5.51 4.57 4.62
CA ALA A 238 5.93 5.18 3.37
C ALA A 238 5.45 4.37 2.15
N PRO A 239 5.49 4.95 0.94
CA PRO A 239 5.19 4.22 -0.29
C PRO A 239 6.19 3.11 -0.48
N GLY A 240 5.67 1.90 -0.64
CA GLY A 240 6.45 0.72 -0.94
C GLY A 240 6.10 -0.45 -0.04
N SER A 241 6.16 -1.65 -0.60
CA SER A 241 5.99 -2.88 0.16
C SER A 241 6.66 -4.06 -0.54
N ALA A 242 7.06 -5.06 0.23
CA ALA A 242 7.48 -6.34 -0.29
C ALA A 242 6.56 -7.46 0.20
N VAL A 243 6.11 -8.31 -0.72
CA VAL A 243 5.39 -9.56 -0.42
C VAL A 243 6.27 -10.71 -0.87
N ILE A 244 6.62 -11.60 0.06
CA ILE A 244 7.57 -12.69 -0.17
C ILE A 244 6.91 -14.00 0.26
N ALA A 245 6.77 -14.94 -0.66
CA ALA A 245 6.30 -16.29 -0.36
C ALA A 245 7.48 -17.26 -0.27
N VAL A 246 7.51 -18.03 0.82
CA VAL A 246 8.61 -18.90 1.22
C VAL A 246 8.06 -20.28 1.56
N ASP A 247 8.77 -21.33 1.16
CA ASP A 247 8.53 -22.71 1.58
C ASP A 247 9.84 -23.36 2.06
N ASP A 248 9.81 -24.67 2.31
CA ASP A 248 10.99 -25.43 2.76
C ASP A 248 12.12 -25.47 1.71
N ALA A 249 11.84 -25.14 0.44
CA ALA A 249 12.82 -25.05 -0.65
C ALA A 249 13.34 -23.62 -0.90
N GLY A 250 12.90 -22.65 -0.09
CA GLY A 250 13.33 -21.26 -0.10
C GLY A 250 12.28 -20.29 -0.63
N ILE A 251 12.74 -19.16 -1.17
CA ILE A 251 11.85 -18.15 -1.76
C ILE A 251 11.23 -18.72 -3.05
N GLN A 252 9.91 -18.68 -3.15
CA GLN A 252 9.16 -19.11 -4.34
C GLN A 252 8.64 -17.93 -5.14
N PHE A 253 8.28 -16.86 -4.45
CA PHE A 253 7.79 -15.64 -5.05
C PHE A 253 8.26 -14.45 -4.22
N ALA A 254 8.64 -13.37 -4.87
CA ALA A 254 8.77 -12.09 -4.22
C ALA A 254 8.28 -10.98 -5.14
N ARG A 255 7.59 -10.01 -4.56
CA ARG A 255 7.15 -8.81 -5.25
C ARG A 255 7.44 -7.61 -4.36
N VAL A 256 8.35 -6.77 -4.81
CA VAL A 256 8.63 -5.46 -4.26
C VAL A 256 7.97 -4.45 -5.19
N ASP A 257 7.07 -3.64 -4.66
CA ASP A 257 6.44 -2.56 -5.39
C ASP A 257 6.81 -1.23 -4.73
N GLY A 258 7.19 -0.24 -5.53
CA GLY A 258 7.29 1.16 -5.12
C GLY A 258 8.31 1.47 -4.02
N TRP A 259 9.34 0.63 -3.82
CA TRP A 259 10.42 0.88 -2.85
C TRP A 259 11.42 1.92 -3.38
N SER A 260 10.93 3.09 -3.80
CA SER A 260 11.72 4.06 -4.56
C SER A 260 12.75 4.81 -3.73
N ASP A 261 13.80 5.34 -4.36
CA ASP A 261 14.82 6.19 -3.72
C ASP A 261 14.33 7.62 -3.41
N ALA A 262 13.00 7.83 -3.43
CA ALA A 262 12.34 9.09 -3.17
C ALA A 262 12.84 9.68 -1.85
N GLN A 263 13.25 10.95 -1.90
CA GLN A 263 13.64 11.71 -0.73
C GLN A 263 12.48 12.57 -0.26
N MET A 264 12.53 13.03 1.00
CA MET A 264 11.60 14.07 1.45
C MET A 264 11.66 15.26 0.49
N ASP A 265 10.50 15.76 0.10
CA ASP A 265 10.40 16.92 -0.77
C ASP A 265 11.11 18.13 -0.12
N PRO A 266 12.16 18.68 -0.76
CA PRO A 266 12.93 19.78 -0.18
C PRO A 266 12.13 21.08 -0.07
N LYS A 267 10.96 21.17 -0.71
CA LYS A 267 10.09 22.34 -0.72
C LYS A 267 8.98 22.28 0.33
N LEU A 268 8.97 21.26 1.19
CA LEU A 268 7.98 21.17 2.26
C LEU A 268 8.10 22.35 3.23
N ASP A 269 6.95 22.97 3.50
CA ASP A 269 6.79 24.00 4.54
C ASP A 269 5.57 23.68 5.39
N ALA A 270 5.76 23.52 6.71
CA ALA A 270 4.67 23.29 7.64
C ALA A 270 3.69 24.47 7.77
N LYS A 271 4.10 25.68 7.38
CA LYS A 271 3.20 26.83 7.31
C LYS A 271 2.15 26.66 6.21
N LEU A 272 2.45 25.85 5.20
CA LEU A 272 1.52 25.49 4.12
C LEU A 272 0.72 24.22 4.45
N ALA A 273 0.83 23.69 5.67
CA ALA A 273 -0.02 22.59 6.09
C ALA A 273 -1.50 23.00 6.07
N LYS A 274 -2.36 22.12 5.58
CA LYS A 274 -3.80 22.33 5.56
C LYS A 274 -4.32 22.43 6.99
N SER A 275 -5.39 23.20 7.19
CA SER A 275 -6.11 23.18 8.46
C SER A 275 -6.88 21.86 8.61
N LEU A 276 -7.21 21.51 9.85
CA LEU A 276 -8.05 20.35 10.14
C LEU A 276 -9.42 20.44 9.44
N SER A 277 -10.00 21.65 9.36
CA SER A 277 -11.28 21.88 8.70
C SER A 277 -11.20 21.69 7.19
N THR A 278 -10.12 22.13 6.54
CA THR A 278 -9.88 21.90 5.11
C THR A 278 -9.77 20.40 4.81
N LEU A 279 -8.95 19.67 5.58
CA LEU A 279 -8.83 18.21 5.40
C LEU A 279 -10.17 17.49 5.63
N THR A 280 -10.91 17.90 6.66
CA THR A 280 -12.24 17.34 6.95
C THR A 280 -13.18 17.55 5.76
N GLY A 281 -13.22 18.76 5.21
CA GLY A 281 -14.04 19.09 4.05
C GLY A 281 -13.66 18.27 2.83
N GLU A 282 -12.39 18.27 2.45
CA GLU A 282 -11.88 17.50 1.30
C GLU A 282 -12.20 16.01 1.40
N ILE A 283 -11.90 15.39 2.56
CA ILE A 283 -12.15 13.95 2.75
C ILE A 283 -13.65 13.66 2.74
N ALA A 284 -14.47 14.44 3.44
CA ALA A 284 -15.91 14.21 3.49
C ALA A 284 -16.57 14.39 2.11
N GLU A 285 -16.16 15.40 1.35
CA GLU A 285 -16.66 15.68 0.01
C GLU A 285 -16.28 14.56 -0.97
N ASP A 286 -15.02 14.10 -0.96
CA ASP A 286 -14.58 12.97 -1.78
C ASP A 286 -15.33 11.69 -1.44
N LEU A 287 -15.41 11.33 -0.15
CA LEU A 287 -16.15 10.14 0.28
C LEU A 287 -17.62 10.21 -0.17
N TYR A 288 -18.25 11.38 -0.05
CA TYR A 288 -19.64 11.57 -0.45
C TYR A 288 -19.81 11.52 -1.99
N ASN A 289 -18.89 12.09 -2.75
CA ASN A 289 -18.89 12.00 -4.21
C ASN A 289 -18.71 10.56 -4.70
N GLU A 290 -18.00 9.73 -3.92
CA GLU A 290 -17.82 8.30 -4.18
C GLU A 290 -18.96 7.40 -3.67
N GLY A 291 -20.06 8.00 -3.22
CA GLY A 291 -21.25 7.26 -2.81
C GLY A 291 -21.24 6.79 -1.35
N VAL A 292 -20.24 7.15 -0.55
CA VAL A 292 -20.28 6.88 0.90
C VAL A 292 -21.35 7.77 1.53
N ARG A 293 -22.40 7.13 2.05
CA ARG A 293 -23.50 7.81 2.77
C ARG A 293 -23.50 7.49 4.26
N GLN A 294 -22.89 6.38 4.63
CA GLN A 294 -22.69 5.95 6.01
C GLN A 294 -21.38 5.18 6.11
N ILE A 295 -20.55 5.57 7.08
CA ILE A 295 -19.27 4.90 7.35
C ILE A 295 -19.56 3.75 8.32
N GLY A 296 -19.20 2.52 7.92
CA GLY A 296 -19.24 1.35 8.80
C GLY A 296 -18.00 1.29 9.69
N SER A 297 -16.84 1.44 9.08
CA SER A 297 -15.58 1.67 9.79
C SER A 297 -14.67 2.59 8.99
N MET A 298 -13.84 3.36 9.70
CA MET A 298 -12.83 4.23 9.10
C MET A 298 -11.52 4.09 9.86
N SER A 299 -10.43 3.97 9.11
CA SER A 299 -9.07 4.02 9.61
C SER A 299 -8.31 5.11 8.86
N ILE A 300 -7.75 6.05 9.60
CA ILE A 300 -6.88 7.09 9.04
C ILE A 300 -5.47 6.86 9.57
N LEU A 301 -4.52 6.75 8.66
CA LEU A 301 -3.11 6.57 8.97
C LEU A 301 -2.34 7.80 8.51
N ILE A 302 -1.46 8.32 9.36
CA ILE A 302 -0.45 9.29 8.92
C ILE A 302 0.59 8.50 8.11
N SER A 303 0.83 8.94 6.88
CA SER A 303 1.77 8.31 5.97
C SER A 303 2.60 9.35 5.23
N LEU A 304 3.61 8.87 4.53
CA LEU A 304 4.20 9.57 3.39
C LEU A 304 3.56 9.01 2.12
N ARG A 305 3.35 9.86 1.13
CA ARG A 305 3.00 9.43 -0.23
C ARG A 305 4.10 9.80 -1.21
N LYS A 306 4.11 9.13 -2.36
CA LYS A 306 4.97 9.49 -3.48
C LYS A 306 4.28 10.60 -4.28
N ALA A 307 4.99 11.69 -4.50
CA ALA A 307 4.60 12.77 -5.40
C ALA A 307 5.65 12.88 -6.51
N TYR A 308 5.24 13.39 -7.67
CA TYR A 308 6.16 13.70 -8.75
C TYR A 308 6.34 15.22 -8.82
N PRO A 309 7.58 15.70 -8.99
CA PRO A 309 7.82 17.12 -9.22
C PRO A 309 7.13 17.55 -10.51
N HIS A 310 6.78 18.82 -10.60
CA HIS A 310 6.26 19.38 -11.84
C HIS A 310 7.33 19.30 -12.95
N PRO A 311 6.95 18.98 -14.20
CA PRO A 311 7.92 18.88 -15.30
C PRO A 311 8.70 20.19 -15.52
N ASP A 312 8.06 21.33 -15.28
CA ASP A 312 8.69 22.67 -15.41
C ASP A 312 9.39 23.17 -14.14
N ASP A 313 9.62 22.30 -13.16
CA ASP A 313 10.35 22.68 -11.95
C ASP A 313 11.79 23.08 -12.31
N PRO A 314 12.22 24.33 -12.03
CA PRO A 314 13.59 24.76 -12.34
C PRO A 314 14.65 24.05 -11.48
N ASN A 315 14.24 23.43 -10.36
CA ASN A 315 15.10 22.68 -9.45
C ASN A 315 14.50 21.29 -9.17
N PRO A 316 14.46 20.39 -10.16
CA PRO A 316 13.86 19.09 -9.99
C PRO A 316 14.66 18.25 -8.98
N PRO A 317 14.03 17.28 -8.29
CA PRO A 317 14.72 16.37 -7.39
C PRO A 317 15.81 15.59 -8.13
N LEU A 318 16.84 15.19 -7.38
CA LEU A 318 18.03 14.49 -7.88
C LEU A 318 17.72 13.22 -8.71
N CYS A 319 16.55 12.60 -8.49
CA CYS A 319 16.06 11.50 -9.29
C CYS A 319 14.59 11.77 -9.70
N PRO A 320 14.35 12.31 -10.92
CA PRO A 320 13.01 12.66 -11.38
C PRO A 320 12.02 11.48 -11.37
N VAL A 321 12.46 10.27 -11.75
CA VAL A 321 11.64 9.04 -11.73
C VAL A 321 11.38 8.49 -10.33
N CYS A 322 12.27 8.78 -9.39
CA CYS A 322 12.09 8.35 -8.01
C CYS A 322 10.99 9.16 -7.32
N GLY A 323 10.65 10.36 -7.82
CA GLY A 323 9.72 11.28 -7.19
C GLY A 323 10.23 11.82 -5.86
N VAL A 324 9.33 12.43 -5.09
CA VAL A 324 9.56 12.96 -3.74
C VAL A 324 8.53 12.42 -2.77
N LEU A 325 8.87 12.41 -1.48
CA LEU A 325 7.99 12.01 -0.40
C LEU A 325 7.32 13.23 0.20
N ARG A 326 5.99 13.19 0.32
CA ARG A 326 5.19 14.25 0.94
C ARG A 326 4.33 13.70 2.07
N PRO A 327 4.17 14.45 3.18
CA PRO A 327 3.24 14.09 4.26
C PRO A 327 1.80 13.97 3.77
N ALA A 328 1.15 12.86 4.11
CA ALA A 328 -0.20 12.54 3.67
C ALA A 328 -0.99 11.79 4.75
N LEU A 329 -2.29 11.64 4.49
CA LEU A 329 -3.18 10.76 5.21
C LEU A 329 -3.65 9.65 4.28
N LYS A 330 -3.53 8.40 4.73
CA LYS A 330 -4.17 7.26 4.08
C LYS A 330 -5.48 6.98 4.79
N VAL A 331 -6.59 7.23 4.10
CA VAL A 331 -7.95 7.01 4.60
C VAL A 331 -8.47 5.69 4.01
N ILE A 332 -8.92 4.80 4.87
CA ILE A 332 -9.49 3.50 4.52
C ILE A 332 -10.90 3.46 5.10
N VAL A 333 -11.91 3.25 4.26
CA VAL A 333 -13.32 3.29 4.67
C VAL A 333 -14.03 2.02 4.28
N SER A 334 -14.62 1.30 5.22
CA SER A 334 -15.62 0.29 4.90
C SER A 334 -17.03 0.88 5.00
N GLN A 335 -17.87 0.62 4.00
CA GLN A 335 -19.27 1.03 4.05
C GLN A 335 -20.04 0.10 4.99
N ALA A 336 -20.99 0.65 5.75
CA ALA A 336 -21.89 -0.17 6.56
C ALA A 336 -22.73 -1.05 5.63
N PRO A 337 -22.75 -2.39 5.78
CA PRO A 337 -23.56 -3.24 4.93
C PRO A 337 -25.05 -2.94 5.17
N ALA A 338 -25.84 -2.81 4.10
CA ALA A 338 -27.29 -2.64 4.19
C ALA A 338 -27.99 -3.89 4.79
N THR A 339 -27.35 -5.05 4.69
CA THR A 339 -27.74 -6.33 5.28
C THR A 339 -26.49 -7.08 5.72
N ARG A 340 -26.47 -7.59 6.95
CA ARG A 340 -25.37 -8.40 7.50
C ARG A 340 -25.18 -9.65 6.62
N ILE A 341 -24.21 -9.63 5.72
CA ILE A 341 -23.85 -10.83 4.96
C ILE A 341 -23.02 -11.70 5.91
N GLU A 342 -23.68 -12.69 6.53
CA GLU A 342 -22.98 -13.78 7.21
C GLU A 342 -22.39 -14.69 6.14
N THR A 343 -21.15 -14.41 5.73
CA THR A 343 -20.33 -15.42 5.03
C THR A 343 -19.79 -16.40 6.07
N SER A 344 -19.51 -17.63 5.65
CA SER A 344 -18.91 -18.69 6.49
C SER A 344 -17.52 -18.31 7.05
N GLU A 345 -16.92 -17.24 6.52
CA GLU A 345 -15.75 -16.58 7.06
C GLU A 345 -16.19 -15.33 7.84
N LYS A 346 -16.39 -15.48 9.15
CA LYS A 346 -16.88 -14.44 10.08
C LYS A 346 -16.05 -13.14 10.19
N ALA A 347 -15.18 -12.78 9.24
CA ALA A 347 -14.28 -11.64 9.42
C ALA A 347 -13.78 -10.90 8.16
N PHE A 348 -14.31 -11.12 6.96
CA PHE A 348 -13.87 -10.35 5.79
C PHE A 348 -14.93 -9.34 5.32
N ALA A 349 -14.93 -8.17 5.95
CA ALA A 349 -15.38 -6.96 5.28
C ALA A 349 -14.20 -6.50 4.41
N ALA A 350 -14.31 -6.63 3.08
CA ALA A 350 -13.31 -6.08 2.18
C ALA A 350 -13.13 -4.58 2.49
N PRO A 351 -11.91 -4.06 2.66
CA PRO A 351 -11.71 -2.64 2.85
C PRO A 351 -12.32 -1.92 1.65
N GLY A 352 -13.35 -1.12 1.92
CA GLY A 352 -13.83 -0.16 0.95
C GLY A 352 -12.77 0.93 0.74
N LEU A 353 -13.02 1.73 -0.28
CA LEU A 353 -12.23 2.90 -0.72
C LEU A 353 -10.98 3.26 0.11
N VAL A 354 -9.82 3.18 -0.54
CA VAL A 354 -8.53 3.65 -0.01
C VAL A 354 -8.12 4.90 -0.77
N ARG A 355 -7.93 6.03 -0.06
CA ARG A 355 -7.51 7.31 -0.63
C ARG A 355 -6.34 7.92 0.14
N GLU A 356 -5.54 8.70 -0.57
CA GLU A 356 -4.42 9.45 0.01
C GLU A 356 -4.68 10.95 -0.12
N TYR A 357 -4.52 11.70 0.97
CA TYR A 357 -4.76 13.14 1.04
C TYR A 357 -3.49 13.86 1.49
N ASP A 358 -3.07 14.87 0.74
CA ASP A 358 -1.94 15.71 1.14
C ASP A 358 -2.23 16.46 2.43
N LEU A 359 -1.26 16.46 3.34
CA LEU A 359 -1.28 17.33 4.51
C LEU A 359 -0.81 18.76 4.20
N VAL A 360 -0.09 18.95 3.10
CA VAL A 360 0.42 20.26 2.66
C VAL A 360 -0.34 20.71 1.42
N GLN A 361 -0.62 22.01 1.30
CA GLN A 361 -1.22 22.53 0.08
C GLN A 361 -0.31 22.25 -1.14
N GLN A 362 -0.91 21.98 -2.29
CA GLN A 362 -0.17 22.01 -3.56
C GLN A 362 0.23 23.46 -3.83
N ILE A 363 1.51 23.70 -4.06
CA ILE A 363 1.98 25.01 -4.53
C ILE A 363 1.52 25.20 -5.99
N GLU A 364 1.31 26.43 -6.45
CA GLU A 364 0.76 26.71 -7.79
C GLU A 364 1.57 26.06 -8.92
N SER A 365 2.87 25.86 -8.71
CA SER A 365 3.76 25.14 -9.63
C SER A 365 3.52 23.63 -9.69
N GLU A 366 2.62 23.04 -8.88
CA GLU A 366 2.30 21.60 -8.86
C GLU A 366 0.88 21.29 -9.33
N ARG A 367 0.05 22.32 -9.59
CA ARG A 367 -1.27 22.11 -10.17
C ARG A 367 -1.10 21.75 -11.64
N ALA A 368 -1.62 20.60 -12.06
CA ALA A 368 -1.80 20.33 -13.48
C ALA A 368 -2.58 21.50 -14.10
N ALA A 369 -2.11 22.00 -15.24
CA ALA A 369 -2.86 22.96 -16.04
C ALA A 369 -4.26 22.39 -16.26
N ARG A 370 -5.27 23.10 -15.75
CA ARG A 370 -6.68 22.68 -15.87
C ARG A 370 -7.14 22.71 -17.31
#